data_AF-A0A8T6SHI7-F1
#
_entry.id   AF-A0A8T6SHI7-F1
#
_cell.length_a   1.000
_cell.length_b   1.000
_cell.length_c   1.000
_cell.angle_alpha   90.00
_cell.angle_beta   90.00
_cell.angle_gamma   90.00
#
_symmetry.space_group_name_H-M   'P 1'
#
loop_
_entity.id
_entity.type
_entity.pdbx_description
1 polymer ?
#
loop_
_entity_poly.entity_id
_entity_poly.type
_entity_poly.pdbx_seq_one_letter_code
_entity_poly.pdbx_strand_id
1 'polypeptide(L)'
;SLIEKCLKAAGLYRNKAKTIKEASKRILEKFHGDLEQILSMPLQEARKELLEFSGVGPKTADVVLLFSAAKPTIPIDTHVNRVSKRLGLVPASGDYEVVRKALQELYDPEDYLSLHISLISLGRNY
;
A
#
# COMPACT_ATOMS: atom_id res chain seq x y z
N SER A 1 24.13 8.88 5.31
CA SER A 1 24.43 8.41 3.93
C SER A 1 24.05 9.47 2.89
N LEU A 2 24.43 9.34 1.60
CA LEU A 2 23.93 10.23 0.53
C LEU A 2 22.39 10.18 0.45
N ILE A 3 21.82 8.98 0.53
CA ILE A 3 20.36 8.74 0.54
C ILE A 3 19.67 9.54 1.66
N GLU A 4 20.20 9.51 2.89
CA GLU A 4 19.64 10.29 4.01
C GLU A 4 19.64 11.79 3.76
N LYS A 5 20.72 12.33 3.15
CA LYS A 5 20.80 13.76 2.81
C LYS A 5 19.72 14.13 1.80
N CYS A 6 19.51 13.30 0.78
CA CYS A 6 18.46 13.51 -0.22
C CYS A 6 17.03 13.43 0.36
N LEU A 7 16.82 12.62 1.41
CA LEU A 7 15.50 12.40 2.01
C LEU A 7 15.17 13.34 3.18
N LYS A 8 16.07 14.27 3.54
CA LYS A 8 15.94 15.09 4.76
C LYS A 8 14.62 15.86 4.83
N ALA A 9 14.13 16.37 3.70
CA ALA A 9 12.86 17.09 3.62
C ALA A 9 11.61 16.24 3.89
N ALA A 10 11.70 14.91 3.70
CA ALA A 10 10.54 14.02 3.76
C ALA A 10 10.21 13.53 5.19
N GLY A 11 10.99 13.90 6.21
CA GLY A 11 10.85 13.39 7.58
C GLY A 11 11.14 11.88 7.70
N LEU A 12 11.44 11.41 8.92
CA LEU A 12 11.82 10.00 9.18
C LEU A 12 12.93 9.47 8.26
N TYR A 13 13.79 10.37 7.77
CA TYR A 13 14.68 10.14 6.63
C TYR A 13 15.73 9.04 6.89
N ARG A 14 16.15 8.84 8.16
CA ARG A 14 17.06 7.76 8.54
C ARG A 14 16.43 6.39 8.31
N ASN A 15 15.20 6.19 8.79
CA ASN A 15 14.47 4.94 8.61
C ASN A 15 14.11 4.73 7.14
N LYS A 16 13.63 5.77 6.44
CA LYS A 16 13.33 5.69 5.00
C LYS A 16 14.56 5.31 4.18
N ALA A 17 15.72 5.91 4.47
CA ALA A 17 16.97 5.59 3.79
C ALA A 17 17.39 4.13 4.01
N LYS A 18 17.26 3.62 5.23
CA LYS A 18 17.50 2.21 5.57
C LYS A 18 16.57 1.30 4.77
N THR A 19 15.26 1.54 4.84
CA THR A 19 14.23 0.77 4.12
C THR A 19 14.46 0.75 2.61
N ILE A 20 14.72 1.90 1.98
CA ILE A 20 14.98 1.98 0.53
C ILE A 20 16.21 1.17 0.15
N LYS A 21 17.30 1.26 0.93
CA LYS A 21 18.52 0.50 0.67
C LYS A 21 18.29 -1.00 0.81
N GLU A 22 17.58 -1.44 1.85
CA GLU A 22 17.25 -2.85 2.09
C GLU A 22 16.33 -3.41 0.99
N ALA A 23 15.30 -2.65 0.60
CA ALA A 23 14.41 -3.03 -0.49
C ALA A 23 15.15 -3.16 -1.83
N SER A 24 16.00 -2.17 -2.16
CA SER A 24 16.80 -2.19 -3.39
C SER A 24 17.75 -3.38 -3.42
N LYS A 25 18.40 -3.68 -2.28
CA LYS A 25 19.29 -4.84 -2.15
C LYS A 25 18.53 -6.15 -2.40
N ARG A 26 17.35 -6.33 -1.79
CA ARG A 26 16.51 -7.52 -1.99
C ARG A 26 16.08 -7.67 -3.45
N ILE A 27 15.69 -6.58 -4.11
CA ILE A 27 15.30 -6.60 -5.53
C ILE A 27 16.46 -7.05 -6.41
N LEU A 28 17.66 -6.51 -6.18
CA LEU A 28 18.85 -6.89 -6.93
C LEU A 28 19.24 -8.36 -6.69
N GLU A 29 19.21 -8.82 -5.45
CA GLU A 29 19.70 -10.16 -5.08
C GLU A 29 18.70 -11.29 -5.39
N LYS A 30 17.40 -11.09 -5.10
CA LYS A 30 16.37 -12.14 -5.23
C LYS A 30 15.60 -12.09 -6.55
N PHE A 31 15.47 -10.90 -7.13
CA PHE A 31 14.65 -10.67 -8.34
C PHE A 31 15.48 -10.13 -9.51
N HIS A 32 16.81 -10.25 -9.42
CA HIS A 32 17.75 -9.83 -10.47
C HIS A 32 17.56 -8.38 -10.95
N GLY A 33 17.10 -7.51 -10.05
CA GLY A 33 16.86 -6.10 -10.37
C GLY A 33 15.48 -5.79 -10.94
N ASP A 34 14.61 -6.78 -11.10
CA ASP A 34 13.32 -6.64 -11.77
C ASP A 34 12.13 -6.85 -10.83
N LEU A 35 11.44 -5.75 -10.50
CA LEU A 35 10.25 -5.80 -9.65
C LEU A 35 9.04 -6.42 -10.37
N GLU A 36 9.03 -6.45 -11.71
CA GLU A 36 7.94 -7.03 -12.50
C GLU A 36 7.75 -8.51 -12.19
N GLN A 37 8.82 -9.21 -11.81
CA GLN A 37 8.75 -10.60 -11.34
C GLN A 37 7.79 -10.80 -10.17
N ILE A 38 7.60 -9.77 -9.33
CA ILE A 38 6.63 -9.78 -8.22
C ILE A 38 5.26 -9.30 -8.72
N LEU A 39 5.22 -8.20 -9.47
CA LEU A 39 3.97 -7.56 -9.90
C LEU A 39 3.14 -8.43 -10.85
N SER A 40 3.80 -9.28 -11.64
CA SER A 40 3.16 -10.25 -12.53
C SER A 40 2.58 -11.47 -11.79
N MET A 41 2.95 -11.73 -10.53
CA MET A 41 2.43 -12.88 -9.77
C MET A 41 0.90 -12.76 -9.49
N PRO A 42 0.21 -13.87 -9.17
CA PRO A 42 -1.14 -13.82 -8.62
C PRO A 42 -1.21 -12.90 -7.38
N LEU A 43 -2.33 -12.19 -7.20
CA LEU A 43 -2.47 -11.14 -6.18
C LEU A 43 -1.97 -11.56 -4.79
N GLN A 44 -2.35 -12.75 -4.32
CA GLN A 44 -1.98 -13.21 -2.98
C GLN A 44 -0.49 -13.51 -2.85
N GLU A 45 0.13 -14.04 -3.89
CA GLU A 45 1.57 -14.34 -3.93
C GLU A 45 2.38 -13.04 -4.00
N ALA A 46 1.98 -12.12 -4.89
CA ALA A 46 2.60 -10.80 -5.00
C ALA A 46 2.54 -10.04 -3.68
N ARG A 47 1.37 -10.05 -3.03
CA ARG A 47 1.16 -9.41 -1.72
C ARG A 47 2.01 -10.03 -0.63
N LYS A 48 2.07 -11.36 -0.57
CA LYS A 48 2.92 -12.09 0.38
C LYS A 48 4.38 -11.71 0.18
N GLU A 49 4.87 -11.69 -1.06
CA GLU A 49 6.27 -11.35 -1.34
C GLU A 49 6.60 -9.90 -1.00
N LEU A 50 5.70 -8.94 -1.28
CA LEU A 50 5.89 -7.54 -0.89
C LEU A 50 5.94 -7.35 0.63
N LEU A 51 5.15 -8.11 1.40
CA LEU A 51 5.15 -8.04 2.86
C LEU A 51 6.46 -8.54 3.50
N GLU A 52 7.28 -9.30 2.77
CA GLU A 52 8.61 -9.72 3.23
C GLU A 52 9.67 -8.60 3.12
N PHE A 53 9.33 -7.45 2.52
CA PHE A 53 10.23 -6.31 2.45
C PHE A 53 10.25 -5.55 3.78
N SER A 54 11.46 -5.31 4.30
CA SER A 54 11.66 -4.47 5.49
C SER A 54 11.01 -3.10 5.30
N GLY A 55 10.08 -2.73 6.19
CA GLY A 55 9.35 -1.46 6.14
C GLY A 55 8.14 -1.42 5.20
N VAL A 56 7.79 -2.54 4.55
CA VAL A 56 6.56 -2.67 3.76
C VAL A 56 5.49 -3.36 4.60
N GLY A 57 4.50 -2.58 5.06
CA GLY A 57 3.29 -3.10 5.69
C GLY A 57 2.15 -3.32 4.70
N PRO A 58 1.00 -3.86 5.14
CA PRO A 58 -0.18 -4.15 4.31
C PRO A 58 -0.59 -2.97 3.41
N LYS A 59 -0.69 -1.76 3.98
CA LYS A 59 -1.01 -0.54 3.22
C LYS A 59 -0.05 -0.31 2.06
N THR A 60 1.25 -0.42 2.29
CA THR A 60 2.27 -0.16 1.26
C THR A 60 2.22 -1.22 0.18
N ALA A 61 2.09 -2.50 0.56
CA ALA A 61 1.93 -3.60 -0.40
C ALA A 61 0.69 -3.38 -1.28
N ASP A 62 -0.46 -3.08 -0.67
CA ASP A 62 -1.69 -2.86 -1.42
C ASP A 62 -1.62 -1.61 -2.32
N VAL A 63 -0.91 -0.55 -1.92
CA VAL A 63 -0.67 0.61 -2.80
C VAL A 63 0.12 0.19 -4.03
N VAL A 64 1.22 -0.54 -3.86
CA VAL A 64 2.05 -0.97 -5.00
C VAL A 64 1.24 -1.86 -5.95
N LEU A 65 0.47 -2.81 -5.42
CA LEU A 65 -0.30 -3.75 -6.22
C LEU A 65 -1.45 -3.06 -6.99
N LEU A 66 -2.17 -2.15 -6.35
CA LEU A 66 -3.25 -1.41 -7.01
C LEU A 66 -2.71 -0.44 -8.06
N PHE A 67 -1.73 0.39 -7.70
CA PHE A 67 -1.27 1.48 -8.57
C PHE A 67 -0.30 1.03 -9.67
N SER A 68 0.56 0.06 -9.39
CA SER A 68 1.60 -0.35 -10.34
C SER A 68 1.22 -1.58 -11.16
N ALA A 69 0.30 -2.41 -10.68
CA ALA A 69 -0.04 -3.69 -11.30
C ALA A 69 -1.55 -3.91 -11.53
N ALA A 70 -2.37 -2.88 -11.27
CA ALA A 70 -3.83 -2.92 -11.40
C ALA A 70 -4.48 -4.14 -10.73
N LYS A 71 -3.88 -4.65 -9.65
CA LYS A 71 -4.40 -5.82 -8.95
C LYS A 71 -5.62 -5.41 -8.12
N PRO A 72 -6.60 -6.30 -7.96
CA PRO A 72 -7.87 -5.99 -7.30
C PRO A 72 -7.71 -5.96 -5.77
N THR A 73 -7.05 -4.94 -5.23
CA THR A 73 -6.90 -4.65 -3.80
C THR A 73 -7.14 -3.17 -3.52
N ILE A 74 -7.54 -2.83 -2.30
CA ILE A 74 -7.73 -1.44 -1.87
C ILE A 74 -6.84 -1.11 -0.67
N PRO A 75 -5.92 -0.13 -0.78
CA PRO A 75 -5.09 0.27 0.34
C PRO A 75 -5.88 1.07 1.36
N ILE A 76 -5.77 0.71 2.64
CA ILE A 76 -6.48 1.40 3.72
C ILE A 76 -5.52 2.33 4.46
N ASP A 77 -5.54 3.62 4.12
CA ASP A 77 -4.81 4.65 4.86
C ASP A 77 -5.67 5.28 5.97
N THR A 78 -5.13 6.29 6.66
CA THR A 78 -5.84 6.94 7.77
C THR A 78 -7.10 7.69 7.32
N HIS A 79 -7.14 8.21 6.11
CA HIS A 79 -8.31 8.90 5.55
C HIS A 79 -9.35 7.88 5.10
N VAL A 80 -8.97 6.88 4.31
CA VAL A 80 -9.84 5.78 3.86
C VAL A 80 -10.49 5.09 5.06
N ASN A 81 -9.70 4.72 6.06
CA ASN A 81 -10.20 4.08 7.28
C ASN A 81 -11.20 4.97 8.03
N ARG A 82 -10.84 6.24 8.27
CA ARG A 82 -11.69 7.16 9.03
C ARG A 82 -13.01 7.46 8.31
N VAL A 83 -12.94 7.76 7.02
CA VAL A 83 -14.11 8.09 6.19
C VAL A 83 -15.03 6.88 6.10
N SER A 84 -14.51 5.70 5.75
CA SER A 84 -15.31 4.49 5.61
C SER A 84 -16.06 4.13 6.89
N LYS A 85 -15.40 4.27 8.05
CA LYS A 85 -16.02 4.04 9.37
C LYS A 85 -17.08 5.09 9.71
N ARG A 86 -16.83 6.37 9.43
CA ARG A 86 -17.79 7.46 9.71
C ARG A 86 -19.03 7.39 8.84
N LEU A 87 -18.88 6.94 7.60
CA LEU A 87 -19.99 6.72 6.67
C LEU A 87 -20.76 5.41 6.93
N GLY A 88 -20.30 4.58 7.88
CA GLY A 88 -20.93 3.30 8.17
C GLY A 88 -20.73 2.23 7.09
N LEU A 89 -19.76 2.43 6.17
CA LEU A 89 -19.46 1.46 5.10
C LEU A 89 -18.77 0.20 5.64
N VAL A 90 -18.05 0.33 6.76
CA VAL A 90 -17.27 -0.77 7.34
C VAL A 90 -17.43 -0.80 8.86
N PRO A 91 -17.15 -1.94 9.53
CA PRO A 91 -17.23 -2.04 10.98
C PRO A 91 -16.36 -0.99 11.69
N ALA A 92 -16.94 -0.28 12.68
CA ALA A 92 -16.23 0.76 13.43
C ALA A 92 -14.98 0.25 14.16
N SER A 93 -15.03 -0.99 14.67
CA SER A 93 -13.92 -1.67 15.34
C SER A 93 -13.00 -2.47 14.40
N GLY A 94 -13.27 -2.47 13.09
CA GLY A 94 -12.50 -3.25 12.11
C GLY A 94 -11.03 -2.84 12.08
N ASP A 95 -10.14 -3.82 12.02
CA ASP A 95 -8.72 -3.61 11.72
C ASP A 95 -8.50 -3.39 10.21
N TYR A 96 -7.24 -3.28 9.79
CA TYR A 96 -6.88 -3.06 8.39
C TYR A 96 -7.51 -4.09 7.44
N GLU A 97 -7.42 -5.38 7.76
CA GLU A 97 -7.90 -6.44 6.86
C GLU A 97 -9.41 -6.53 6.85
N VAL A 98 -10.06 -6.30 7.99
CA VAL A 98 -11.52 -6.23 8.08
C VAL A 98 -12.05 -5.09 7.21
N VAL A 99 -11.46 -3.89 7.33
CA VAL A 99 -11.88 -2.72 6.53
C VAL A 99 -11.59 -2.95 5.05
N ARG A 100 -10.42 -3.52 4.70
CA ARG A 100 -10.06 -3.82 3.31
C ARG A 100 -11.05 -4.78 2.68
N LYS A 101 -11.33 -5.91 3.33
CA LYS A 101 -12.28 -6.92 2.81
C LYS A 101 -13.70 -6.37 2.70
N ALA A 102 -14.17 -5.64 3.71
CA ALA A 102 -15.50 -5.04 3.68
C ALA A 102 -15.68 -4.08 2.49
N LEU A 103 -14.67 -3.24 2.18
CA LEU A 103 -14.72 -2.40 0.97
C LEU A 103 -14.65 -3.23 -0.32
N GLN A 104 -13.88 -4.33 -0.35
CA GLN A 104 -13.84 -5.22 -1.51
C GLN A 104 -15.15 -5.99 -1.74
N GLU A 105 -15.95 -6.20 -0.70
CA GLU A 105 -17.26 -6.84 -0.80
C GLU A 105 -18.36 -5.85 -1.25
N LEU A 106 -18.14 -4.54 -1.05
CA LEU A 106 -19.11 -3.48 -1.36
C LEU A 106 -18.97 -2.89 -2.76
N TYR A 107 -17.80 -3.00 -3.39
CA TYR A 107 -17.48 -2.33 -4.64
C TYR A 107 -16.86 -3.29 -5.64
N ASP A 108 -17.05 -3.01 -6.93
CA ASP A 108 -16.45 -3.80 -7.99
C ASP A 108 -14.94 -3.54 -8.11
N PRO A 109 -14.13 -4.55 -8.49
CA PRO A 109 -12.67 -4.38 -8.55
C PRO A 109 -12.15 -3.27 -9.46
N GLU A 110 -12.88 -2.96 -10.53
CA GLU A 110 -12.59 -1.86 -11.45
C GLU A 110 -12.66 -0.47 -10.81
N ASP A 111 -13.42 -0.34 -9.72
CA ASP A 111 -13.60 0.93 -9.01
C ASP A 111 -12.60 1.13 -7.87
N TYR A 112 -11.78 0.16 -7.51
CA TYR A 112 -10.92 0.27 -6.32
C TYR A 112 -9.95 1.46 -6.38
N LEU A 113 -9.42 1.79 -7.56
CA LEU A 113 -8.55 2.95 -7.73
C LEU A 113 -9.30 4.27 -7.55
N SER A 114 -10.44 4.43 -8.22
CA SER A 114 -11.26 5.65 -8.16
C SER A 114 -11.82 5.85 -6.75
N LEU A 115 -12.27 4.76 -6.10
CA LEU A 115 -12.73 4.74 -4.71
C LEU A 115 -11.62 5.16 -3.74
N HIS A 116 -10.43 4.56 -3.84
CA HIS A 116 -9.29 4.90 -2.97
C HIS A 116 -8.95 6.39 -3.04
N ILE A 117 -8.84 6.94 -4.25
CA ILE A 117 -8.56 8.37 -4.47
C ILE A 117 -9.68 9.25 -3.91
N SER A 118 -10.94 8.87 -4.14
CA SER A 118 -12.12 9.63 -3.68
C SER A 118 -12.20 9.67 -2.16
N LEU A 119 -12.00 8.55 -1.47
CA LEU A 119 -12.02 8.49 0.00
C LEU A 119 -10.85 9.27 0.62
N ILE A 120 -9.67 9.26 0.00
CA ILE A 120 -8.53 10.11 0.43
C ILE A 120 -8.89 11.59 0.25
N SER A 121 -9.42 11.97 -0.91
CA SER A 121 -9.79 13.36 -1.20
C SER A 121 -10.83 13.87 -0.21
N LEU A 122 -11.89 13.09 0.02
CA LEU A 122 -12.93 13.40 0.99
C LEU A 122 -12.33 13.58 2.38
N GLY A 123 -11.55 12.62 2.86
CA GLY A 123 -11.00 12.68 4.21
C GLY A 123 -9.90 13.71 4.42
N ARG A 124 -9.32 14.31 3.36
CA ARG A 124 -8.28 15.33 3.44
C ARG A 124 -8.85 16.75 3.35
N ASN A 125 -9.87 16.94 2.51
CA ASN A 125 -10.38 18.26 2.16
C ASN A 125 -11.65 18.64 2.94
N TYR A 126 -12.32 17.68 3.59
CA TYR A 126 -13.55 17.87 4.35
C TYR A 126 -13.48 17.12 5.69
#